data_AF-A0A134ALD4-F1
#
_entry.id   AF-A0A134ALD4-F1
#
_cell.length_a   1.000
_cell.length_b   1.000
_cell.length_c   1.000
_cell.angle_alpha   90.00
_cell.angle_beta   90.00
_cell.angle_gamma   90.00
#
_symmetry.space_group_name_H-M   'P 1'
#
loop_
_entity.id
_entity.type
_entity.pdbx_description
1 polymer ?
#
loop_
_entity_poly.entity_id
_entity_poly.type
_entity_poly.pdbx_seq_one_letter_code
_entity_poly.pdbx_strand_id
1 'polypeptide(L)'
;MTIKVDGERILHLLARNEREIAKVCRHIQKDTAMGGSYFEQMAKDGDRHRDAFLQLAERAKSDGGWVIDSDEYEFFRLRFERSLLADPDDLLKMATGIGDPLAMYEFVERMKREAVEIVRELQDIIPRFAPKVLKSIEQDDKNHLKKVTERILDHFRAKESV
;
A
#
# COMPACT_ATOMS: atom_id res chain seq x y z
N MET A 1 -4.59 -22.27 -16.65
CA MET A 1 -4.79 -21.88 -18.09
C MET A 1 -4.35 -20.44 -18.19
N THR A 2 -3.66 -19.97 -19.23
CA THR A 2 -3.27 -18.55 -19.25
C THR A 2 -4.36 -17.65 -19.82
N ILE A 3 -4.49 -16.47 -19.24
CA ILE A 3 -5.40 -15.41 -19.67
C ILE A 3 -4.63 -14.10 -19.87
N LYS A 4 -5.23 -13.22 -20.67
CA LYS A 4 -4.73 -11.87 -20.88
C LYS A 4 -5.42 -10.91 -19.91
N VAL A 5 -4.61 -10.23 -19.10
CA VAL A 5 -5.06 -9.33 -18.03
C VAL A 5 -4.69 -7.89 -18.37
N ASP A 6 -5.60 -6.97 -18.05
CA ASP A 6 -5.38 -5.53 -18.15
C ASP A 6 -4.51 -5.04 -16.97
N GLY A 7 -3.19 -5.09 -17.16
CA GLY A 7 -2.22 -4.61 -16.19
C GLY A 7 -2.23 -3.09 -16.00
N GLU A 8 -2.61 -2.32 -17.04
CA GLU A 8 -2.74 -0.86 -16.97
C GLU A 8 -3.77 -0.47 -15.90
N ARG A 9 -4.95 -1.11 -15.93
CA ARG A 9 -6.01 -0.86 -14.95
C ARG A 9 -5.59 -1.19 -13.52
N ILE A 10 -4.91 -2.32 -13.31
CA ILE A 10 -4.44 -2.72 -11.97
C ILE A 10 -3.44 -1.69 -11.44
N LEU A 11 -2.47 -1.28 -12.26
CA LEU A 11 -1.45 -0.31 -11.85
C LEU A 11 -2.02 1.08 -11.60
N HIS A 12 -3.03 1.53 -12.36
CA HIS A 12 -3.74 2.78 -12.05
C HIS A 12 -4.45 2.72 -10.70
N LEU A 13 -5.01 1.57 -10.35
CA LEU A 13 -5.64 1.39 -9.05
C LEU A 13 -4.61 1.47 -7.93
N LEU A 14 -3.46 0.81 -8.08
CA LEU A 14 -2.35 0.92 -7.11
C LEU A 14 -1.81 2.35 -7.00
N ALA A 15 -1.69 3.08 -8.10
CA ALA A 15 -1.34 4.49 -8.06
C ALA A 15 -2.37 5.30 -7.24
N ARG A 16 -3.66 4.99 -7.38
CA ARG A 16 -4.72 5.60 -6.56
C ARG A 16 -4.58 5.20 -5.09
N ASN A 17 -4.26 3.95 -4.78
CA ASN A 17 -3.98 3.50 -3.41
C ASN A 17 -2.88 4.35 -2.77
N GLU A 18 -1.73 4.49 -3.43
CA GLU A 18 -0.61 5.27 -2.91
C GLU A 18 -0.96 6.74 -2.69
N ARG A 19 -1.75 7.32 -3.60
CA ARG A 19 -2.24 8.70 -3.47
C ARG A 19 -3.09 8.87 -2.20
N GLU A 20 -4.03 7.96 -1.95
CA GLU A 20 -4.94 8.06 -0.80
C GLU A 20 -4.23 7.72 0.52
N ILE A 21 -3.32 6.73 0.52
CA ILE A 21 -2.44 6.45 1.66
C ILE A 21 -1.63 7.70 2.02
N ALA A 22 -1.01 8.35 1.02
CA ALA A 22 -0.26 9.58 1.27
C ALA A 22 -1.12 10.71 1.84
N LYS A 23 -2.41 10.81 1.47
CA LYS A 23 -3.33 11.77 2.10
C LYS A 23 -3.61 11.44 3.56
N VAL A 24 -3.80 10.16 3.90
CA VAL A 24 -3.94 9.73 5.29
C VAL A 24 -2.69 10.10 6.09
N CYS A 25 -1.50 9.82 5.56
CA CYS A 25 -0.25 10.18 6.23
C CYS A 25 -0.13 11.69 6.46
N ARG A 26 -0.47 12.52 5.46
CA ARG A 26 -0.48 13.99 5.64
C ARG A 26 -1.55 14.47 6.62
N HIS A 27 -2.67 13.75 6.74
CA HIS A 27 -3.68 14.05 7.75
C HIS A 27 -3.12 13.80 9.16
N ILE A 28 -2.49 12.64 9.37
CA ILE A 28 -1.88 12.27 10.67
C ILE A 28 -0.71 13.19 11.01
N GLN A 29 0.11 13.57 10.03
CA GLN A 29 1.26 14.47 10.22
C GLN A 29 0.88 15.81 10.86
N LYS A 30 -0.35 16.29 10.63
CA LYS A 30 -0.84 17.54 11.23
C LYS A 30 -1.13 17.41 12.73
N ASP A 31 -1.26 16.19 13.23
CA ASP A 31 -1.39 15.91 14.66
C ASP A 31 -0.01 15.83 15.32
N THR A 32 0.30 16.83 16.14
CA THR A 32 1.59 16.94 16.83
C THR A 32 1.86 15.82 17.83
N ALA A 33 0.83 15.06 18.25
CA ALA A 33 0.99 13.93 19.15
C ALA A 33 1.50 12.66 18.44
N MET A 34 1.45 12.63 17.10
CA MET A 34 1.54 11.41 16.29
C MET A 34 2.77 11.40 15.37
N GLY A 35 3.97 11.62 15.89
CA GLY A 35 5.24 11.31 15.18
C GLY A 35 5.39 11.95 13.79
N GLY A 36 5.11 13.25 13.67
CA GLY A 36 4.87 13.94 12.37
C GLY A 36 5.93 13.76 11.27
N SER A 37 7.23 13.77 11.56
CA SER A 37 8.28 13.65 10.53
C SER A 37 8.28 12.27 9.83
N TYR A 38 7.84 11.23 10.53
CA TYR A 38 7.74 9.90 9.97
C TYR A 38 6.60 9.79 8.95
N PHE A 39 5.42 10.34 9.27
CA PHE A 39 4.28 10.34 8.35
C PHE A 39 4.50 11.29 7.17
N GLU A 40 5.27 12.37 7.35
CA GLU A 40 5.71 13.20 6.23
C GLU A 40 6.55 12.39 5.23
N GLN A 41 7.52 11.62 5.71
CA GLN A 41 8.34 10.76 4.84
C GLN A 41 7.49 9.69 4.16
N MET A 42 6.58 9.05 4.89
CA MET A 42 5.66 8.06 4.31
C MET A 42 4.79 8.65 3.20
N ALA A 43 4.30 9.88 3.37
CA ALA A 43 3.54 10.56 2.34
C ALA A 43 4.37 10.84 1.07
N LYS A 44 5.62 11.27 1.24
CA LYS A 44 6.55 11.51 0.12
C LYS A 44 6.88 10.23 -0.64
N ASP A 45 7.09 9.14 0.09
CA ASP A 45 7.31 7.82 -0.52
C ASP A 45 6.07 7.35 -1.28
N GLY A 46 4.87 7.54 -0.73
CA GLY A 46 3.61 7.25 -1.44
C GLY A 46 3.44 8.07 -2.74
N ASP A 47 3.80 9.35 -2.75
CA ASP A 47 3.80 10.13 -4.00
C ASP A 47 4.77 9.54 -5.05
N ARG A 48 5.96 9.12 -4.62
CA ARG A 48 6.95 8.48 -5.51
C ARG A 48 6.46 7.12 -6.00
N HIS A 49 5.84 6.31 -5.14
CA HIS A 49 5.27 5.02 -5.51
C HIS A 49 4.11 5.16 -6.49
N ARG A 50 3.23 6.14 -6.27
CA ARG A 50 2.18 6.52 -7.24
C ARG A 50 2.78 6.80 -8.61
N ASP A 51 3.78 7.67 -8.68
CA ASP A 51 4.39 8.06 -9.95
C ASP A 51 5.08 6.87 -10.63
N ALA A 52 5.68 5.97 -9.85
CA ALA A 52 6.22 4.72 -10.36
C ALA A 52 5.11 3.81 -10.94
N PHE A 53 4.00 3.62 -10.24
CA PHE A 53 2.87 2.82 -10.75
C PHE A 53 2.25 3.42 -12.02
N LEU A 54 2.13 4.74 -12.12
CA LEU A 54 1.67 5.40 -13.34
C LEU A 54 2.61 5.16 -14.52
N GLN A 55 3.93 5.25 -14.31
CA GLN A 55 4.91 4.91 -15.35
C GLN A 55 4.84 3.44 -15.76
N LEU A 56 4.63 2.54 -14.79
CA LEU A 56 4.44 1.13 -15.06
C LEU A 56 3.15 0.87 -15.84
N ALA A 57 2.08 1.64 -15.60
CA ALA A 57 0.80 1.47 -16.31
C ALA A 57 0.98 1.72 -17.82
N GLU A 58 1.69 2.79 -18.19
CA GLU A 58 2.04 3.08 -19.59
C GLU A 58 2.87 1.97 -20.23
N ARG A 59 3.78 1.37 -19.46
CA ARG A 59 4.55 0.20 -19.92
C ARG A 59 3.66 -1.02 -20.12
N ALA A 60 2.80 -1.34 -19.16
CA ALA A 60 1.89 -2.48 -19.26
C ALA A 60 0.95 -2.36 -20.46
N LYS A 61 0.46 -1.14 -20.73
CA LYS A 61 -0.31 -0.82 -21.94
C LYS A 61 0.47 -1.08 -23.22
N SER A 62 1.73 -0.61 -23.27
CA SER A 62 2.61 -0.79 -24.42
C SER A 62 2.98 -2.26 -24.67
N ASP A 63 3.14 -3.04 -23.60
CA ASP A 63 3.35 -4.50 -23.64
C ASP A 63 2.06 -5.25 -24.05
N GLY A 64 0.93 -4.53 -24.13
CA GLY A 64 -0.37 -5.08 -24.49
C GLY A 64 -1.05 -5.84 -23.37
N GLY A 65 -0.67 -5.64 -22.11
CA GLY A 65 -1.20 -6.34 -20.93
C GLY A 65 -0.31 -7.49 -20.46
N TRP A 66 -0.80 -8.26 -19.49
CA TRP A 66 -0.06 -9.37 -18.89
C TRP A 66 -0.67 -10.72 -19.27
N VAL A 67 0.19 -11.72 -19.47
CA VAL A 67 -0.24 -13.12 -19.64
C VAL A 67 0.04 -13.84 -18.33
N ILE A 68 -1.02 -14.19 -17.61
CA ILE A 68 -0.98 -14.74 -16.24
C ILE A 68 -1.79 -16.04 -16.22
N ASP A 69 -1.44 -16.98 -15.33
CA ASP A 69 -2.32 -18.12 -15.08
C ASP A 69 -3.67 -17.66 -14.49
N SER A 70 -4.76 -18.28 -14.96
CA SER A 70 -6.13 -17.95 -14.60
C SER A 70 -6.39 -18.08 -13.11
N ASP A 71 -5.82 -19.12 -12.49
CA ASP A 71 -6.14 -19.47 -11.11
C ASP A 71 -5.36 -18.54 -10.17
N GLU A 72 -4.12 -18.22 -10.54
CA GLU A 72 -3.31 -17.21 -9.85
C GLU A 72 -3.93 -15.82 -9.95
N TYR A 73 -4.40 -15.42 -11.14
CA TYR A 73 -5.06 -14.14 -11.32
C TYR A 73 -6.38 -14.05 -10.55
N GLU A 74 -7.20 -15.10 -10.58
CA GLU A 74 -8.47 -15.13 -9.86
C GLU A 74 -8.26 -15.06 -8.35
N PHE A 75 -7.25 -15.77 -7.83
CA PHE A 75 -6.88 -15.68 -6.42
C PHE A 75 -6.44 -14.26 -6.03
N PHE A 76 -5.55 -13.65 -6.81
CA PHE A 76 -5.11 -12.26 -6.61
C PHE A 76 -6.30 -11.30 -6.65
N ARG A 77 -7.19 -11.43 -7.65
CA ARG A 77 -8.36 -10.57 -7.82
C ARG A 77 -9.28 -10.61 -6.60
N LEU A 78 -9.63 -11.81 -6.12
CA LEU A 78 -10.49 -12.00 -4.95
C LEU A 78 -9.86 -11.44 -3.67
N ARG A 79 -8.55 -11.63 -3.49
CA ARG A 79 -7.81 -11.08 -2.35
C ARG A 79 -7.77 -9.56 -2.39
N PHE A 80 -7.46 -9.00 -3.55
CA PHE A 80 -7.39 -7.56 -3.78
C PHE A 80 -8.76 -6.90 -3.58
N GLU A 81 -9.83 -7.45 -4.14
CA GLU A 81 -11.20 -6.92 -4.02
C GLU A 81 -11.74 -6.94 -2.58
N ARG A 82 -11.24 -7.83 -1.72
CA ARG A 82 -11.58 -7.86 -0.29
C ARG A 82 -10.73 -6.92 0.56
N SER A 83 -9.62 -6.42 0.02
CA SER A 83 -8.69 -5.57 0.75
C SER A 83 -9.31 -4.21 1.09
N LEU A 84 -8.79 -3.55 2.12
CA LEU A 84 -9.05 -2.13 2.42
C LEU A 84 -8.66 -1.24 1.23
N LEU A 85 -7.75 -1.71 0.39
CA LEU A 85 -7.23 -1.03 -0.79
C LEU A 85 -8.09 -1.26 -2.05
N ALA A 86 -9.17 -2.03 -1.98
CA ALA A 86 -10.10 -2.18 -3.11
C ALA A 86 -10.81 -0.86 -3.45
N ASP A 87 -11.15 -0.06 -2.44
CA ASP A 87 -11.76 1.27 -2.59
C ASP A 87 -10.97 2.32 -1.79
N PRO A 88 -9.86 2.85 -2.36
CA PRO A 88 -8.97 3.73 -1.63
C PRO A 88 -9.57 5.09 -1.26
N ASP A 89 -10.65 5.52 -1.90
CA ASP A 89 -11.21 6.86 -1.66
C ASP A 89 -11.83 7.00 -0.25
N ASP A 90 -12.23 5.89 0.36
CA ASP A 90 -12.76 5.88 1.73
C ASP A 90 -11.66 5.92 2.81
N LEU A 91 -10.38 5.72 2.46
CA LEU A 91 -9.28 5.65 3.43
C LEU A 91 -9.18 6.92 4.29
N LEU A 92 -9.24 8.10 3.67
CA LEU A 92 -9.16 9.36 4.41
C LEU A 92 -10.38 9.55 5.30
N LYS A 93 -11.57 9.19 4.83
CA LYS A 93 -12.81 9.26 5.61
C LYS A 93 -12.72 8.36 6.84
N MET A 94 -12.25 7.12 6.68
CA MET A 94 -12.02 6.20 7.79
C MET A 94 -11.01 6.78 8.79
N ALA A 95 -9.87 7.27 8.30
CA ALA A 95 -8.84 7.88 9.15
C ALA A 95 -9.40 9.06 9.97
N THR A 96 -10.17 9.96 9.36
CA THR A 96 -10.73 11.13 10.06
C THR A 96 -11.72 10.76 11.17
N GLY A 97 -12.30 9.56 11.12
CA GLY A 97 -13.20 9.05 12.16
C GLY A 97 -12.48 8.44 13.36
N ILE A 98 -11.16 8.27 13.30
CA ILE A 98 -10.36 7.64 14.35
C ILE A 98 -9.80 8.73 15.27
N GLY A 99 -10.33 8.79 16.50
CA GLY A 99 -9.84 9.72 17.52
C GLY A 99 -8.78 9.15 18.46
N ASP A 100 -8.60 7.82 18.48
CA ASP A 100 -7.62 7.16 19.34
C ASP A 100 -6.27 6.97 18.61
N PRO A 101 -5.15 7.44 19.19
CA PRO A 101 -3.82 7.30 18.59
C PRO A 101 -3.40 5.87 18.27
N LEU A 102 -3.69 4.89 19.15
CA LEU A 102 -3.33 3.49 18.92
C LEU A 102 -4.13 2.93 17.74
N ALA A 103 -5.45 3.14 17.73
CA ALA A 103 -6.31 2.74 16.62
C ALA A 103 -5.87 3.36 15.28
N MET A 104 -5.34 4.59 15.29
CA MET A 104 -4.79 5.22 14.09
C MET A 104 -3.50 4.53 13.63
N TYR A 105 -2.60 4.18 14.54
CA TYR A 105 -1.42 3.38 14.17
C TYR A 105 -1.83 1.99 13.64
N GLU A 106 -2.79 1.31 14.26
CA GLU A 106 -3.31 0.02 13.77
C GLU A 106 -3.94 0.13 12.38
N PHE A 107 -4.65 1.24 12.12
CA PHE A 107 -5.19 1.52 10.79
C PHE A 107 -4.09 1.69 9.73
N VAL A 108 -3.02 2.44 10.04
CA VAL A 108 -1.88 2.60 9.13
C VAL A 108 -1.11 1.29 8.94
N GLU A 109 -0.92 0.52 10.01
CA GLU A 109 -0.30 -0.81 9.95
C GLU A 109 -1.06 -1.70 8.98
N ARG A 110 -2.39 -1.74 9.08
CA ARG A 110 -3.23 -2.51 8.15
C ARG A 110 -3.06 -2.05 6.71
N MET A 111 -3.13 -0.73 6.44
CA MET A 111 -2.92 -0.20 5.09
C MET A 111 -1.57 -0.64 4.50
N LYS A 112 -0.50 -0.53 5.30
CA LYS A 112 0.85 -0.86 4.84
C LYS A 112 1.09 -2.36 4.72
N ARG A 113 0.49 -3.19 5.57
CA ARG A 113 0.52 -4.65 5.42
C ARG A 113 -0.12 -5.06 4.10
N GLU A 114 -1.32 -4.55 3.81
CA GLU A 114 -2.03 -4.88 2.57
C GLU A 114 -1.27 -4.38 1.33
N ALA A 115 -0.66 -3.19 1.37
CA ALA A 115 0.20 -2.70 0.28
C ALA A 115 1.40 -3.65 0.02
N VAL A 116 2.09 -4.10 1.07
CA VAL A 116 3.20 -5.07 0.95
C VAL A 116 2.71 -6.40 0.36
N GLU A 117 1.57 -6.91 0.83
CA GLU A 117 0.99 -8.16 0.34
C GLU A 117 0.67 -8.07 -1.16
N ILE A 118 0.00 -7.00 -1.59
CA ILE A 118 -0.39 -6.79 -2.98
C ILE A 118 0.84 -6.68 -3.90
N VAL A 119 1.88 -5.94 -3.49
CA VAL A 119 3.11 -5.81 -4.29
C VAL A 119 3.88 -7.13 -4.37
N ARG A 120 3.83 -7.98 -3.34
CA ARG A 120 4.42 -9.32 -3.37
C ARG A 120 3.66 -10.24 -4.31
N GLU A 121 2.34 -10.30 -4.16
CA GLU A 121 1.48 -11.12 -5.04
C GLU A 121 1.66 -10.70 -6.50
N LEU A 122 1.78 -9.40 -6.80
CA LEU A 122 2.14 -8.93 -8.14
C LEU A 122 3.50 -9.44 -8.61
N GLN A 123 4.54 -9.35 -7.77
CA GLN A 123 5.85 -9.89 -8.12
C GLN A 123 5.81 -11.39 -8.42
N ASP A 124 4.91 -12.14 -7.79
CA ASP A 124 4.75 -13.57 -8.01
C ASP A 124 4.03 -13.87 -9.34
N ILE A 125 2.92 -13.16 -9.64
CA ILE A 125 2.11 -13.42 -10.84
C ILE A 125 2.68 -12.79 -12.13
N ILE A 126 3.54 -11.76 -12.01
CA ILE A 126 4.22 -11.10 -13.14
C ILE A 126 5.73 -10.91 -12.90
N PRO A 127 6.51 -11.98 -12.66
CA PRO A 127 7.86 -11.89 -12.10
C PRO A 127 8.91 -11.20 -12.99
N ARG A 128 8.61 -11.06 -14.29
CA ARG A 128 9.50 -10.39 -15.25
C ARG A 128 9.16 -8.90 -15.44
N PHE A 129 8.00 -8.47 -14.95
CA PHE A 129 7.53 -7.11 -15.14
C PHE A 129 8.11 -6.18 -14.07
N ALA A 130 9.04 -5.31 -14.49
CA ALA A 130 9.68 -4.30 -13.64
C ALA A 130 10.14 -4.79 -12.23
N PRO A 131 10.81 -5.95 -12.10
CA PRO A 131 11.07 -6.57 -10.80
C PRO A 131 11.87 -5.67 -9.84
N LYS A 132 12.80 -4.86 -10.36
CA LYS A 132 13.58 -3.92 -9.53
C LYS A 132 12.72 -2.81 -8.93
N VAL A 133 11.76 -2.29 -9.69
CA VAL A 133 10.88 -1.19 -9.23
C VAL A 133 9.90 -1.73 -8.18
N LEU A 134 9.23 -2.84 -8.47
CA LEU A 134 8.32 -3.48 -7.52
C LEU A 134 9.04 -3.88 -6.23
N LYS A 135 10.27 -4.39 -6.33
CA LYS A 135 11.07 -4.73 -5.14
C LYS A 135 11.43 -3.51 -4.31
N SER A 136 11.72 -2.38 -4.94
CA SER A 136 12.00 -1.13 -4.24
C SER A 136 10.77 -0.64 -3.48
N ILE A 137 9.59 -0.67 -4.11
CA ILE A 137 8.31 -0.29 -3.47
C ILE A 137 8.04 -1.21 -2.27
N GLU A 138 8.13 -2.54 -2.45
CA GLU A 138 7.96 -3.51 -1.37
C GLU A 138 8.89 -3.22 -0.18
N GLN A 139 10.14 -2.86 -0.44
CA GLN A 139 11.11 -2.58 0.62
C GLN A 139 10.79 -1.30 1.39
N ASP A 140 10.35 -0.26 0.69
CA ASP A 140 9.90 0.99 1.31
C ASP A 140 8.67 0.76 2.20
N ASP A 141 7.66 0.05 1.69
CA ASP A 141 6.44 -0.25 2.44
C ASP A 141 6.70 -1.16 3.63
N LYS A 142 7.63 -2.12 3.53
CA LYS A 142 8.08 -2.90 4.69
C LYS A 142 8.75 -2.04 5.74
N ASN A 143 9.56 -1.06 5.33
CA ASN A 143 10.21 -0.15 6.27
C ASN A 143 9.16 0.73 6.96
N HIS A 144 8.12 1.17 6.25
CA HIS A 144 6.98 1.87 6.84
C HIS A 144 6.23 0.97 7.81
N LEU A 145 5.81 -0.22 7.37
CA LEU A 145 5.09 -1.20 8.18
C LEU A 145 5.83 -1.49 9.49
N LYS A 146 7.13 -1.83 9.40
CA LYS A 146 7.98 -2.07 10.56
C LYS A 146 7.91 -0.93 11.58
N LYS A 147 8.07 0.32 11.12
CA LYS A 147 8.06 1.49 11.99
C LYS A 147 6.71 1.69 12.68
N VAL A 148 5.58 1.47 11.99
CA VAL A 148 4.25 1.54 12.64
C VAL A 148 4.09 0.43 13.65
N THR A 149 4.45 -0.80 13.30
CA THR A 149 4.35 -1.96 14.19
C THR A 149 5.19 -1.76 15.46
N GLU A 150 6.41 -1.21 15.34
CA GLU A 150 7.24 -0.86 16.49
C GLU A 150 6.53 0.16 17.42
N ARG A 151 5.86 1.18 16.87
CA ARG A 151 5.08 2.14 17.66
C ARG A 151 3.91 1.52 18.39
N ILE A 152 3.21 0.59 17.76
CA ILE A 152 2.11 -0.17 18.38
C ILE A 152 2.65 -0.99 19.55
N LEU A 153 3.76 -1.72 19.36
CA LEU A 153 4.36 -2.55 20.40
C LEU A 153 4.88 -1.72 21.59
N ASP A 154 5.51 -0.58 21.32
CA ASP A 154 5.98 0.33 22.37
C ASP A 154 4.82 0.84 23.24
N HIS A 155 3.65 1.11 22.64
CA HIS A 155 2.45 1.50 23.38
C HIS A 155 1.98 0.41 24.35
N PHE A 156 2.01 -0.87 23.94
CA PHE A 156 1.66 -1.99 24.82
C PHE A 156 2.69 -2.20 25.93
N ARG A 157 3.99 -2.16 25.62
CA ARG A 157 5.07 -2.32 26.60
C ARG A 157 5.07 -1.23 27.68
N ALA A 158 4.73 0.00 27.31
CA ALA A 158 4.58 1.09 28.25
C ALA A 158 3.44 0.87 29.26
N LYS A 159 2.36 0.17 28.86
CA LYS A 159 1.23 -0.17 29.75
C LYS A 159 1.55 -1.31 30.72
N GLU A 160 2.45 -2.23 30.37
CA GLU A 160 2.88 -3.32 31.25
C GLU A 160 3.91 -2.88 32.31
N SER A 161 4.47 -1.68 32.16
CA SER A 161 5.49 -1.10 33.06
C SER A 161 4.90 -0.18 34.14
N VAL A 162 3.57 -0.07 34.22
CA VAL A 162 2.79 0.75 35.18
C VAL A 162 1.94 -0.17 36.05
#